data_AF-A0A7C2YR85-F1
#
_entry.id   AF-A0A7C2YR85-F1
#
_cell.length_a   1.000
_cell.length_b   1.000
_cell.length_c   1.000
_cell.angle_alpha   90.00
_cell.angle_beta   90.00
_cell.angle_gamma   90.00
#
_symmetry.space_group_name_H-M   'P 1'
#
loop_
_entity.id
_entity.type
_entity.pdbx_description
1 polymer ?
#
loop_
_entity_poly.entity_id
_entity_poly.type
_entity_poly.pdbx_seq_one_letter_code
_entity_poly.pdbx_strand_id
1 'polypeptide(L)' 'MYNVSHLGLTCADCGAKIEELPFEPKTDRPVYCQKCARNRRRDNPRVLR' A
#
# COMPACT_ATOMS: atom_id res chain seq x y z
N MET A 1 3.72 -7.34 11.64
CA MET A 1 3.87 -6.08 10.85
C MET A 1 5.35 -5.88 10.63
N TYR A 2 5.76 -5.67 9.38
CA TYR A 2 7.14 -5.40 9.02
C TYR A 2 7.34 -3.89 9.01
N ASN A 3 8.30 -3.42 9.79
CA ASN A 3 8.71 -2.03 9.76
C ASN A 3 9.64 -1.83 8.56
N VAL A 4 9.17 -1.07 7.58
CA VAL A 4 9.81 -0.83 6.28
C VAL A 4 10.24 0.62 6.11
N SER A 5 10.17 1.42 7.18
CA SER A 5 10.59 2.83 7.21
C SER A 5 12.01 3.04 6.66
N HIS A 6 12.88 2.06 6.89
CA HIS A 6 14.29 2.10 6.48
C HIS A 6 14.49 1.81 4.97
N LEU A 7 13.49 1.24 4.30
CA LEU A 7 13.55 0.91 2.87
C LEU A 7 13.15 2.10 1.97
N GLY A 8 12.72 3.23 2.55
CA GLY A 8 12.38 4.42 1.78
C GLY A 8 11.23 4.20 0.79
N LEU A 9 10.33 3.26 1.09
CA LEU A 9 9.22 2.91 0.21
C LEU A 9 8.25 4.08 0.08
N THR A 10 7.86 4.34 -1.16
CA THR A 10 6.90 5.38 -1.51
C THR A 10 5.65 4.76 -2.14
N CYS A 11 4.50 5.32 -1.80
CA CYS A 11 3.23 4.92 -2.38
C CYS A 11 3.21 5.28 -3.87
N ALA A 12 2.94 4.30 -4.74
CA ALA A 12 2.90 4.53 -6.18
C ALA A 12 1.76 5.46 -6.64
N ASP A 13 0.71 5.69 -5.83
CA ASP A 13 -0.37 6.62 -6.15
C ASP A 13 -0.11 8.04 -5.65
N CYS A 14 0.32 8.19 -4.38
CA CYS A 14 0.35 9.49 -3.72
C CYS A 14 1.75 9.95 -3.30
N GLY A 15 2.79 9.13 -3.49
CA GLY A 15 4.16 9.44 -3.09
C GLY A 15 4.41 9.46 -1.58
N ALA A 16 3.42 9.12 -0.75
CA ALA A 16 3.59 9.08 0.70
C ALA A 16 4.59 8.00 1.13
N LYS A 17 5.38 8.29 2.16
CA LYS A 17 6.29 7.32 2.78
C LYS A 17 5.51 6.19 3.45
N ILE A 18 6.02 4.97 3.30
CA ILE A 18 5.43 3.77 3.90
C ILE A 18 6.36 3.29 5.01
N GLU A 19 5.86 3.29 6.23
CA GLU A 19 6.62 2.93 7.43
C GLU A 19 6.36 1.48 7.84
N GLU A 20 5.14 0.99 7.66
CA GLU A 20 4.73 -0.34 8.11
C GLU A 20 3.83 -1.04 7.10
N LEU A 21 4.09 -2.33 6.88
CA LEU A 21 3.27 -3.20 6.04
C LEU A 21 2.99 -4.53 6.76
N PRO A 22 1.83 -5.14 6.54
CA PRO A 22 1.54 -6.47 7.07
C PRO A 22 2.24 -7.61 6.30
N PHE A 23 2.88 -7.29 5.17
CA PHE A 23 3.57 -8.24 4.29
C PHE A 23 4.94 -7.68 3.88
N GLU A 24 5.81 -8.56 3.43
CA GLU A 24 7.11 -8.19 2.88
C GLU A 24 6.95 -7.51 1.50
N PRO A 25 7.49 -6.29 1.32
CA PRO A 25 7.40 -5.57 0.07
C PRO A 25 8.19 -6.30 -1.03
N LYS A 26 7.54 -6.61 -2.16
CA LYS A 26 8.17 -7.22 -3.33
C LYS A 26 8.53 -6.14 -4.35
N THR A 27 9.70 -6.25 -4.97
CA THR A 27 10.17 -5.33 -6.01
C THR A 27 9.38 -5.43 -7.31
N ASP A 28 8.66 -6.53 -7.53
CA ASP A 28 7.89 -6.76 -8.76
C ASP A 28 6.55 -6.03 -8.82
N ARG A 29 6.06 -5.46 -7.70
CA ARG A 29 4.70 -4.89 -7.62
C ARG A 29 4.68 -3.52 -6.95
N PRO A 30 3.88 -2.56 -7.44
CA PRO A 30 3.73 -1.26 -6.80
C PRO A 30 3.12 -1.43 -5.41
N VAL A 31 3.76 -0.82 -4.41
CA VAL A 31 3.28 -0.80 -3.03
C VAL A 31 2.41 0.43 -2.83
N TYR A 32 1.29 0.25 -2.13
CA TYR A 32 0.34 1.33 -1.82
C TYR A 32 0.23 1.53 -0.31
N CYS A 33 0.11 2.79 0.11
CA CYS A 33 -0.21 3.09 1.50
C CYS A 33 -1.63 2.64 1.85
N GLN A 34 -1.92 2.48 3.15
CA GLN A 34 -3.21 2.00 3.64
C GLN A 34 -4.39 2.85 3.13
N LYS A 35 -4.19 4.16 2.93
CA LYS A 35 -5.22 5.07 2.39
C LYS A 35 -5.55 4.75 0.93
N CYS A 36 -4.54 4.72 0.04
CA CYS A 36 -4.73 4.42 -1.37
C CYS A 36 -5.27 3.00 -1.58
N ALA A 37 -4.75 2.03 -0.83
CA ALA A 37 -5.23 0.65 -0.85
C ALA A 37 -6.72 0.56 -0.43
N ARG A 38 -7.13 1.29 0.61
CA ARG A 38 -8.53 1.34 1.05
C ARG A 38 -9.43 2.07 0.05
N ASN A 39 -8.94 3.15 -0.57
CA ASN A 39 -9.68 3.88 -1.60
C ASN A 39 -9.96 2.99 -2.83
N ARG A 40 -8.94 2.30 -3.34
CA ARG A 40 -9.09 1.35 -4.46
C ARG A 40 -10.06 0.20 -4.16
N ARG A 41 -10.15 -0.24 -2.90
CA ARG A 41 -11.13 -1.26 -2.49
C ARG A 41 -12.56 -0.72 -2.43
N ARG A 42 -12.75 0.54 -2.05
CA ARG A 42 -14.08 1.20 -2.01
C ARG A 42 -14.64 1.46 -3.40
N ASP A 43 -13.77 1.80 -4.35
CA ASP A 43 -14.15 2.07 -5.74
C ASP A 43 -14.48 0.80 -6.53
N ASN A 44 -14.26 -0.39 -5.96
CA ASN A 44 -14.64 -1.66 -6.59
C ASN A 44 -16.02 -2.12 -6.09
N PRO A 45 -17.12 -1.85 -6.82
CA PRO A 45 -18.47 -2.25 -6.41
C PRO A 45 -18.66 -3.77 -6.33
N ARG A 46 -17.70 -4.58 -6.82
CA ARG A 46 -17.78 -6.06 -6.75
C ARG A 46 -17.51 -6.65 -5.37
N VAL A 47 -16.93 -5.90 -4.42
CA VAL A 47 -16.60 -6.41 -3.07
C VAL A 47 -17.71 -6.11 -2.04
N LEU A 48 -18.70 -5.29 -2.42
CA LEU A 48 -19.87 -4.92 -1.61
C LEU A 48 -21.10 -5.80 -1.92
N ARG A 49 -20.91 -6.93 -2.60
CA ARG A 49 -21.96 -7.88 -2.97
C ARG A 49 -21.79 -9.19 -2.21
#